data_AF-A0A7X8VSA2-F1
#
_entry.id   AF-A0A7X8VSA2-F1
#
_cell.length_a   1.000
_cell.length_b   1.000
_cell.length_c   1.000
_cell.angle_alpha   90.00
_cell.angle_beta   90.00
_cell.angle_gamma   90.00
#
_symmetry.space_group_name_H-M   'P 1'
#
loop_
_entity.id
_entity.type
_entity.pdbx_description
1 polymer ?
#
loop_
_entity_poly.entity_id
_entity_poly.type
_entity_poly.pdbx_seq_one_letter_code
_entity_poly.pdbx_strand_id
1 'polypeptide(L)'
;KIVGQLLTAIEQRASFSSEDWLIVIVGDHGGYGKSHGMWGGHATTVPMLICGKQVQNGRIPGISYNFDAAATALQHFNLYSEKLNLDGRPRCNIIAKENKLSLKDGLEAYFNFSEKQPENLLENKISAKIYGAKTSSGSGPGAFAGGFLRIDGSEDNPGGMILQGSEQFAEPDKPALTFCLWVRVAANPPGGDPVIIGNKDWRDGKKPGFILTSARKMESASLPGVCLNYARSGEIPRIDMGPFDVEYDSWSFYAVTFSDEGVAYMYQGRDDGHLYWLCDRAEDAVLHSGMPWHLGQDGSGKYKFPFRGDIDDLALWSRALSSKEIRAVYEAGRKGMELADLLQ
;
A
#
# COMPACT_ATOMS: atom_id res chain seq x y z
N LYS A 1 1.94 8.90 -25.59
CA LYS A 1 2.07 9.33 -27.01
C LYS A 1 3.53 9.46 -27.46
N ILE A 2 4.38 10.23 -26.77
CA ILE A 2 5.80 10.43 -27.16
C ILE A 2 6.62 9.13 -27.08
N VAL A 3 6.49 8.34 -26.00
CA VAL A 3 7.19 7.05 -25.87
C VAL A 3 6.85 6.10 -27.03
N GLY A 4 5.57 6.00 -27.41
CA GLY A 4 5.16 5.17 -28.55
C GLY A 4 5.79 5.63 -29.87
N GLN A 5 5.86 6.94 -30.13
CA GLN A 5 6.52 7.48 -31.32
C GLN A 5 8.02 7.19 -31.34
N LEU A 6 8.69 7.27 -30.18
CA LEU A 6 10.10 6.90 -30.05
C LEU A 6 10.32 5.42 -30.36
N LEU A 7 9.49 4.53 -29.80
CA LEU A 7 9.55 3.10 -30.06
C LEU A 7 9.34 2.79 -31.54
N THR A 8 8.32 3.38 -32.17
CA THR A 8 8.07 3.22 -33.61
C THR A 8 9.24 3.69 -34.46
N ALA A 9 9.84 4.84 -34.14
CA ALA A 9 11.01 5.34 -34.88
C ALA A 9 12.22 4.42 -34.73
N ILE A 10 12.39 3.82 -33.55
CA ILE A 10 13.44 2.83 -33.30
C ILE A 10 13.21 1.55 -34.12
N GLU A 11 11.98 1.03 -34.14
CA GLU A 11 11.57 -0.18 -34.86
C GLU A 11 11.66 -0.04 -36.39
N GLN A 12 11.50 1.17 -36.93
CA GLN A 12 11.57 1.44 -38.37
C GLN A 12 13.00 1.48 -38.94
N ARG A 13 14.04 1.42 -38.10
CA ARG A 13 15.43 1.41 -38.57
C ARG A 13 15.74 0.11 -39.30
N ALA A 14 16.36 0.20 -40.49
CA ALA A 14 16.70 -0.97 -41.30
C ALA A 14 17.59 -1.99 -40.56
N SER A 15 18.42 -1.51 -39.63
CA SER A 15 19.31 -2.32 -38.78
C SER A 15 18.65 -2.84 -37.50
N PHE A 16 17.39 -2.50 -37.21
CA PHE A 16 16.74 -2.79 -35.93
C PHE A 16 16.82 -4.27 -35.54
N SER A 17 16.69 -5.21 -36.49
CA SER A 17 16.77 -6.65 -36.23
C SER A 17 18.16 -7.10 -35.78
N SER A 18 19.23 -6.44 -36.23
CA SER A 18 20.63 -6.75 -35.87
C SER A 18 21.18 -5.90 -34.72
N GLU A 19 20.54 -4.79 -34.37
CA GLU A 19 21.00 -3.90 -33.30
C GLU A 19 20.93 -4.55 -31.92
N ASP A 20 21.93 -4.30 -31.09
CA ASP A 20 21.85 -4.52 -29.65
C ASP A 20 21.43 -3.20 -28.99
N TRP A 21 20.23 -3.18 -28.42
CA TRP A 21 19.64 -1.97 -27.86
C TRP A 21 18.94 -2.24 -26.54
N LEU A 22 18.96 -1.21 -25.70
CA LEU A 22 18.24 -1.12 -24.45
C LEU A 22 17.58 0.26 -24.37
N ILE A 23 16.33 0.28 -23.95
CA ILE A 23 15.58 1.50 -23.63
C ILE A 23 15.29 1.45 -22.14
N VAL A 24 15.82 2.42 -21.41
CA VAL A 24 15.51 2.63 -19.99
C VAL A 24 14.73 3.94 -19.88
N ILE A 25 13.49 3.85 -19.41
CA ILE A 25 12.65 5.02 -19.10
C ILE A 25 12.57 5.11 -17.60
N VAL A 26 12.97 6.24 -17.05
CA VAL A 26 12.90 6.50 -15.62
C VAL A 26 12.36 7.90 -15.38
N GLY A 27 11.54 8.07 -14.35
CA GLY A 27 11.18 9.39 -13.86
C GLY A 27 12.38 10.09 -13.24
N ASP A 28 12.36 11.43 -13.21
CA ASP A 28 13.27 12.18 -12.35
C ASP A 28 12.86 12.05 -10.86
N HIS A 29 11.55 11.94 -10.61
CA HIS A 29 10.91 11.64 -9.33
C HIS A 29 9.56 10.90 -9.52
N GLY A 30 8.91 10.47 -8.43
CA GLY A 30 7.63 9.75 -8.45
C GLY A 30 6.39 10.55 -8.87
N GLY A 31 6.47 11.89 -8.86
CA GLY A 31 5.55 12.74 -9.62
C GLY A 31 4.22 13.07 -8.97
N TYR A 32 4.23 13.67 -7.77
CA TYR A 32 3.05 14.34 -7.21
C TYR A 32 3.12 15.86 -7.46
N GLY A 33 2.39 16.34 -8.47
CA GLY A 33 2.44 17.74 -8.90
C GLY A 33 3.67 18.08 -9.77
N LYS A 34 4.21 19.31 -9.63
CA LYS A 34 5.31 19.85 -10.47
C LYS A 34 6.57 20.27 -9.69
N SER A 35 6.73 19.81 -8.45
CA SER A 35 7.81 20.25 -7.55
C SER A 35 8.95 19.24 -7.46
N HIS A 36 10.20 19.73 -7.41
CA HIS A 36 11.43 18.91 -7.38
C HIS A 36 12.10 18.78 -6.00
N GLY A 37 11.45 19.17 -4.89
CA GLY A 37 12.10 19.29 -3.56
C GLY A 37 11.43 18.55 -2.41
N MET A 38 10.63 17.52 -2.69
CA MET A 38 9.79 16.86 -1.68
C MET A 38 10.43 15.57 -1.16
N TRP A 39 10.20 15.27 0.11
CA TRP A 39 10.59 14.02 0.76
C TRP A 39 9.34 13.18 1.05
N GLY A 40 9.38 11.90 0.68
CA GLY A 40 8.30 10.92 0.91
C GLY A 40 8.07 9.99 -0.29
N GLY A 41 7.34 8.90 -0.07
CA GLY A 41 7.11 7.86 -1.09
C GLY A 41 6.60 8.38 -2.45
N HIS A 42 5.80 9.44 -2.47
CA HIS A 42 5.31 10.09 -3.70
C HIS A 42 6.42 10.73 -4.55
N ALA A 43 7.53 11.13 -3.94
CA ALA A 43 8.69 11.69 -4.62
C ALA A 43 9.73 10.61 -4.94
N THR A 44 9.86 9.58 -4.10
CA THR A 44 10.90 8.54 -4.20
C THR A 44 10.45 7.27 -4.92
N THR A 45 9.14 7.06 -5.11
CA THR A 45 8.61 5.95 -5.93
C THR A 45 8.76 6.30 -7.40
N VAL A 46 9.94 6.10 -7.95
CA VAL A 46 10.23 6.45 -9.35
C VAL A 46 9.83 5.29 -10.26
N PRO A 47 9.00 5.51 -11.30
CA PRO A 47 8.74 4.48 -12.29
C PRO A 47 10.03 4.20 -13.07
N MET A 48 10.41 2.93 -13.18
CA MET A 48 11.48 2.47 -14.05
C MET A 48 10.95 1.38 -14.98
N LEU A 49 11.09 1.59 -16.28
CA LEU A 49 10.75 0.65 -17.33
C LEU A 49 12.01 0.34 -18.12
N ILE A 50 12.26 -0.95 -18.35
CA ILE A 50 13.42 -1.44 -19.09
C ILE A 50 12.88 -2.31 -20.22
N CYS A 51 13.29 -2.01 -21.45
CA CYS A 51 12.89 -2.74 -22.65
C CYS A 51 14.12 -3.01 -23.51
N GLY A 52 14.23 -4.23 -24.02
CA GLY A 52 15.35 -4.67 -24.86
C GLY A 52 15.12 -6.09 -25.32
N LYS A 53 15.81 -6.52 -26.38
CA LYS A 53 15.64 -7.87 -26.95
C LYS A 53 15.95 -9.00 -25.96
N GLN A 54 16.88 -8.75 -25.04
CA GLN A 54 17.35 -9.74 -24.04
C GLN A 54 16.82 -9.44 -22.63
N VAL A 55 15.88 -8.50 -22.50
CA VAL A 55 15.29 -8.14 -21.22
C VAL A 55 14.17 -9.12 -20.91
N GLN A 56 14.24 -9.75 -19.74
CA GLN A 56 13.19 -10.62 -19.23
C GLN A 56 11.96 -9.81 -18.81
N ASN A 57 10.77 -10.31 -19.15
CA ASN A 57 9.51 -9.70 -18.70
C ASN A 57 9.28 -9.96 -17.21
N GLY A 58 8.94 -8.91 -16.47
CA GLY A 58 8.51 -9.02 -15.08
C GLY A 58 8.67 -7.72 -14.30
N ARG A 59 8.31 -7.75 -13.02
CA ARG A 59 8.46 -6.60 -12.11
C ARG A 59 9.90 -6.52 -11.60
N ILE A 60 10.48 -5.33 -11.58
CA ILE A 60 11.76 -5.09 -10.91
C ILE A 60 11.54 -5.18 -9.38
N PRO A 61 12.29 -6.01 -8.62
CA PRO A 61 12.10 -6.19 -7.18
C PRO A 61 12.65 -5.00 -6.38
N GLY A 62 12.10 -4.77 -5.19
CA GLY A 62 12.47 -3.67 -4.32
C GLY A 62 12.17 -2.28 -4.90
N ILE A 63 12.93 -1.28 -4.44
CA ILE A 63 12.81 0.12 -4.88
C ILE A 63 13.83 0.37 -6.00
N SER A 64 13.37 0.95 -7.11
CA SER A 64 14.24 1.44 -8.18
C SER A 64 14.50 2.92 -8.01
N TYR A 65 15.70 3.35 -8.35
CA TYR A 65 16.10 4.75 -8.31
C TYR A 65 16.46 5.25 -9.70
N ASN A 66 16.38 6.56 -9.92
CA ASN A 66 16.78 7.19 -11.17
C ASN A 66 18.25 6.90 -11.54
N PHE A 67 19.13 6.85 -10.54
CA PHE A 67 20.55 6.55 -10.72
C PHE A 67 20.85 5.08 -11.09
N ASP A 68 19.89 4.16 -10.98
CA ASP A 68 20.05 2.78 -11.43
C ASP A 68 20.09 2.66 -12.97
N ALA A 69 19.61 3.69 -13.69
CA ALA A 69 19.51 3.66 -15.15
C ALA A 69 20.88 3.53 -15.82
N ALA A 70 21.88 4.27 -15.34
CA ALA A 70 23.23 4.23 -15.88
C ALA A 70 23.91 2.87 -15.65
N ALA A 71 23.82 2.35 -14.42
CA ALA A 71 24.35 1.03 -14.08
C ALA A 71 23.70 -0.08 -14.91
N THR A 72 22.39 0.02 -15.13
CA THR A 72 21.62 -0.92 -15.96
C THR A 72 22.06 -0.88 -17.43
N ALA A 73 22.24 0.31 -18.01
CA ALA A 73 22.72 0.45 -19.38
C ALA A 73 24.14 -0.12 -19.55
N LEU A 74 25.04 0.15 -18.61
CA LEU A 74 26.40 -0.41 -18.62
C LEU A 74 26.39 -1.93 -18.52
N GLN A 75 25.53 -2.49 -17.68
CA GLN A 75 25.42 -3.95 -17.51
C GLN A 75 24.96 -4.63 -18.79
N HIS A 76 24.01 -4.04 -19.51
CA HIS A 76 23.52 -4.56 -20.79
C HIS A 76 24.65 -4.73 -21.81
N PHE A 77 25.56 -3.76 -21.89
CA PHE A 77 26.72 -3.80 -22.79
C PHE A 77 27.95 -4.51 -22.20
N ASN A 78 27.82 -5.19 -21.05
CA ASN A 78 28.93 -5.83 -20.32
C ASN A 78 30.07 -4.87 -19.94
N LEU A 79 29.74 -3.61 -19.68
CA LEU A 79 30.68 -2.56 -19.26
C LEU A 79 30.57 -2.24 -17.75
N TYR A 80 29.57 -2.77 -17.06
CA TYR A 80 29.42 -2.57 -15.62
C TYR A 80 30.49 -3.34 -14.84
N SER A 81 31.06 -2.70 -13.83
CA SER A 81 31.98 -3.29 -12.88
C SER A 81 31.83 -2.61 -11.53
N GLU A 82 31.95 -3.36 -10.43
CA GLU A 82 31.94 -2.80 -9.08
C GLU A 82 33.06 -1.76 -8.87
N LYS A 83 34.14 -1.84 -9.66
CA LYS A 83 35.25 -0.85 -9.63
C LYS A 83 34.82 0.55 -10.07
N LEU A 84 33.71 0.68 -10.80
CA LEU A 84 33.17 1.97 -11.20
C LEU A 84 32.59 2.75 -10.01
N ASN A 85 32.31 2.08 -8.89
CA ASN A 85 31.80 2.70 -7.67
C ASN A 85 30.59 3.61 -7.92
N LEU A 86 29.63 3.13 -8.73
CA LEU A 86 28.38 3.83 -9.00
C LEU A 86 27.43 3.63 -7.81
N ASP A 87 26.66 4.67 -7.47
CA ASP A 87 25.59 4.57 -6.48
C ASP A 87 24.46 3.62 -6.94
N GLY A 88 24.20 3.64 -8.25
CA GLY A 88 23.18 2.81 -8.88
C GLY A 88 23.59 1.38 -9.13
N ARG A 89 22.58 0.51 -9.11
CA ARG A 89 22.74 -0.93 -9.32
C ARG A 89 22.10 -1.35 -10.63
N PRO A 90 22.67 -2.32 -11.35
CA PRO A 90 22.00 -2.89 -12.52
C PRO A 90 20.64 -3.51 -12.14
N ARG A 91 19.62 -3.27 -12.97
CA ARG A 91 18.25 -3.76 -12.76
C ARG A 91 17.75 -4.66 -13.89
N CYS A 92 18.49 -4.77 -14.99
CA CYS A 92 18.13 -5.63 -16.12
C CYS A 92 18.14 -7.11 -15.70
N ASN A 93 17.12 -7.86 -16.09
CA ASN A 93 16.98 -9.30 -15.83
C ASN A 93 16.94 -9.70 -14.34
N ILE A 94 16.69 -8.73 -13.44
CA ILE A 94 16.38 -9.00 -12.04
C ILE A 94 14.86 -8.90 -11.90
N ILE A 95 14.20 -10.06 -11.85
CA ILE A 95 12.75 -10.15 -11.77
C ILE A 95 12.34 -10.54 -10.35
N ALA A 96 11.34 -9.83 -9.81
CA ALA A 96 10.75 -10.14 -8.52
C ALA A 96 10.26 -11.59 -8.51
N LYS A 97 10.55 -12.29 -7.42
CA LYS A 97 10.10 -13.68 -7.25
C LYS A 97 8.58 -13.71 -7.22
N GLU A 98 8.01 -14.58 -8.04
CA GLU A 98 6.57 -14.88 -7.98
C GLU A 98 6.38 -16.19 -7.23
N ASN A 99 5.78 -16.09 -6.05
CA ASN A 99 5.39 -17.26 -5.28
C ASN A 99 4.02 -17.74 -5.80
N LYS A 100 3.87 -19.04 -6.03
CA LYS A 100 2.59 -19.65 -6.44
C LYS A 100 1.70 -19.95 -5.23
N LEU A 101 1.56 -18.97 -4.34
CA LEU A 101 0.66 -19.06 -3.20
C LEU A 101 -0.75 -18.67 -3.63
N SER A 102 -1.74 -19.29 -2.99
CA SER A 102 -3.14 -18.89 -3.08
C SER A 102 -3.43 -17.75 -2.10
N LEU A 103 -4.52 -17.03 -2.30
CA LEU A 103 -4.98 -16.01 -1.35
C LEU A 103 -5.40 -16.59 0.02
N LYS A 104 -5.59 -17.91 0.14
CA LYS A 104 -5.82 -18.59 1.43
C LYS A 104 -4.54 -18.71 2.26
N ASP A 105 -3.38 -18.81 1.60
CA ASP A 105 -2.12 -19.05 2.30
C ASP A 105 -1.76 -17.84 3.17
N GLY A 106 -1.57 -18.07 4.47
CA GLY A 106 -1.25 -17.03 5.45
C GLY A 106 -2.38 -16.03 5.70
N LEU A 107 -3.62 -16.29 5.27
CA LEU A 107 -4.77 -15.44 5.60
C LEU A 107 -5.16 -15.67 7.08
N GLU A 108 -5.06 -14.63 7.91
CA GLU A 108 -5.23 -14.70 9.37
C GLU A 108 -6.48 -14.00 9.88
N ALA A 109 -7.11 -13.14 9.06
CA ALA A 109 -8.41 -12.56 9.40
C ALA A 109 -9.12 -12.08 8.15
N TYR A 110 -10.44 -12.22 8.13
CA TYR A 110 -11.29 -11.69 7.07
C TYR A 110 -12.65 -11.25 7.61
N PHE A 111 -13.02 -9.99 7.35
CA PHE A 111 -14.27 -9.36 7.77
C PHE A 111 -14.93 -8.67 6.56
N ASN A 112 -16.07 -9.19 6.10
CA ASN A 112 -16.86 -8.60 5.00
C ASN A 112 -17.98 -7.66 5.48
N PHE A 113 -18.15 -7.50 6.79
CA PHE A 113 -19.09 -6.58 7.41
C PHE A 113 -20.56 -6.67 6.96
N SER A 114 -20.97 -7.84 6.44
CA SER A 114 -22.36 -8.07 6.02
C SER A 114 -23.33 -8.24 7.18
N GLU A 115 -22.82 -8.66 8.34
CA GLU A 115 -23.62 -8.87 9.55
C GLU A 115 -23.50 -7.71 10.55
N LYS A 116 -24.51 -7.57 11.41
CA LYS A 116 -24.53 -6.52 12.46
C LYS A 116 -23.43 -6.68 13.49
N GLN A 117 -23.06 -7.93 13.78
CA GLN A 117 -21.89 -8.28 14.56
C GLN A 117 -20.82 -8.70 13.56
N PRO A 118 -19.75 -7.91 13.37
CA PRO A 118 -18.64 -8.33 12.52
C PRO A 118 -18.01 -9.59 13.08
N GLU A 119 -17.98 -10.65 12.28
CA GLU A 119 -17.32 -11.90 12.61
C GLU A 119 -16.15 -12.12 11.67
N ASN A 120 -15.10 -12.76 12.19
CA ASN A 120 -14.01 -13.23 11.36
C ASN A 120 -14.50 -14.47 10.62
N LEU A 121 -14.52 -14.44 9.29
CA LEU A 121 -15.04 -15.52 8.44
C LEU A 121 -14.08 -16.72 8.34
N LEU A 122 -13.11 -16.78 9.24
CA LEU A 122 -12.09 -17.82 9.35
C LEU A 122 -12.08 -18.33 10.79
N GLU A 123 -11.84 -19.62 10.99
CA GLU A 123 -11.71 -20.25 12.31
C GLU A 123 -10.36 -19.90 12.97
N ASN A 124 -10.13 -18.64 13.33
CA ASN A 124 -8.89 -18.17 13.96
C ASN A 124 -9.13 -17.38 15.27
N LYS A 125 -8.06 -16.83 15.84
CA LYS A 125 -8.06 -16.16 17.16
C LYS A 125 -8.40 -14.67 17.14
N ILE A 126 -8.44 -14.02 15.97
CA ILE A 126 -8.70 -12.58 15.87
C ILE A 126 -10.22 -12.38 15.84
N SER A 127 -10.76 -11.73 16.86
CA SER A 127 -12.19 -11.38 16.94
C SER A 127 -12.38 -9.87 16.83
N ALA A 128 -13.58 -9.43 16.47
CA ALA A 128 -13.91 -8.03 16.33
C ALA A 128 -14.88 -7.57 17.42
N LYS A 129 -14.67 -6.35 17.93
CA LYS A 129 -15.61 -5.69 18.83
C LYS A 129 -15.82 -4.23 18.43
N ILE A 130 -17.06 -3.89 18.08
CA ILE A 130 -17.48 -2.51 17.85
C ILE A 130 -17.61 -1.76 19.18
N TYR A 131 -17.23 -0.48 19.19
CA TYR A 131 -17.48 0.45 20.29
C TYR A 131 -17.88 1.84 19.78
N GLY A 132 -18.46 2.64 20.67
CA GLY A 132 -19.02 3.96 20.36
C GLY A 132 -20.44 3.88 19.80
N ALA A 133 -21.28 4.82 20.21
CA ALA A 133 -22.73 4.78 19.96
C ALA A 133 -23.12 5.02 18.48
N LYS A 134 -22.15 5.40 17.64
CA LYS A 134 -22.34 5.73 16.22
C LYS A 134 -21.44 4.88 15.31
N THR A 135 -21.11 3.69 15.78
CA THR A 135 -20.42 2.67 14.98
C THR A 135 -21.34 1.47 14.82
N SER A 136 -21.46 0.97 13.59
CA SER A 136 -22.38 -0.12 13.25
C SER A 136 -21.89 -0.91 12.03
N SER A 137 -22.32 -2.16 11.90
CA SER A 137 -22.02 -3.03 10.76
C SER A 137 -23.31 -3.59 10.12
N GLY A 138 -23.20 -4.15 8.91
CA GLY A 138 -24.26 -4.96 8.29
C GLY A 138 -25.44 -4.17 7.73
N SER A 139 -25.26 -2.91 7.31
CA SER A 139 -26.35 -2.08 6.79
C SER A 139 -25.95 -1.22 5.62
N GLY A 140 -26.78 -1.17 4.58
CA GLY A 140 -26.59 -0.34 3.37
C GLY A 140 -25.78 -1.04 2.27
N PRO A 141 -25.62 -0.42 1.09
CA PRO A 141 -24.79 -0.95 0.02
C PRO A 141 -23.32 -0.71 0.35
N GLY A 142 -22.60 -1.78 0.67
CA GLY A 142 -21.14 -1.79 0.86
C GLY A 142 -20.37 -1.38 -0.39
N ALA A 143 -19.08 -1.71 -0.40
CA ALA A 143 -18.33 -1.72 -1.65
C ALA A 143 -18.91 -2.80 -2.60
N PHE A 144 -19.58 -3.79 -2.00
CA PHE A 144 -20.22 -4.93 -2.65
C PHE A 144 -21.72 -5.01 -2.35
N ALA A 145 -22.35 -6.13 -2.71
CA ALA A 145 -23.77 -6.35 -2.44
C ALA A 145 -24.10 -6.48 -0.93
N GLY A 146 -23.10 -6.72 -0.09
CA GLY A 146 -23.19 -6.84 1.36
C GLY A 146 -23.23 -5.51 2.13
N GLY A 147 -23.15 -5.64 3.46
CA GLY A 147 -23.05 -4.50 4.39
C GLY A 147 -21.65 -3.91 4.45
N PHE A 148 -21.41 -3.00 5.39
CA PHE A 148 -20.09 -2.41 5.66
C PHE A 148 -20.03 -1.92 7.11
N LEU A 149 -18.82 -1.66 7.61
CA LEU A 149 -18.60 -1.00 8.89
C LEU A 149 -18.70 0.52 8.74
N ARG A 150 -19.73 1.13 9.34
CA ARG A 150 -19.83 2.58 9.51
C ARG A 150 -19.14 3.04 10.78
N ILE A 151 -18.32 4.07 10.68
CA ILE A 151 -17.79 4.83 11.82
C ILE A 151 -18.16 6.31 11.61
N ASP A 152 -19.12 6.84 12.38
CA ASP A 152 -19.40 8.28 12.46
C ASP A 152 -18.81 8.85 13.76
N GLY A 153 -17.48 8.87 13.81
CA GLY A 153 -16.73 9.33 14.96
C GLY A 153 -16.83 10.85 15.16
N SER A 154 -16.88 11.26 16.42
CA SER A 154 -16.76 12.64 16.88
C SER A 154 -15.85 12.72 18.11
N GLU A 155 -15.41 13.90 18.51
CA GLU A 155 -14.53 14.05 19.69
C GLU A 155 -15.15 13.41 20.95
N ASP A 156 -16.47 13.57 21.14
CA ASP A 156 -17.21 13.00 22.29
C ASP A 156 -17.58 11.51 22.13
N ASN A 157 -17.41 10.96 20.92
CA ASN A 157 -17.77 9.58 20.60
C ASN A 157 -16.90 9.10 19.43
N PRO A 158 -15.61 8.79 19.69
CA PRO A 158 -14.67 8.50 18.62
C PRO A 158 -15.10 7.29 17.79
N GLY A 159 -15.76 6.32 18.42
CA GLY A 159 -16.23 5.09 17.77
C GLY A 159 -15.11 4.27 17.14
N GLY A 160 -15.46 3.08 16.68
CA GLY A 160 -14.55 2.23 15.93
C GLY A 160 -14.71 0.76 16.25
N MET A 161 -13.73 -0.02 15.80
CA MET A 161 -13.69 -1.46 16.01
C MET A 161 -12.30 -1.89 16.44
N ILE A 162 -12.21 -2.69 17.50
CA ILE A 162 -10.96 -3.32 17.94
C ILE A 162 -10.90 -4.74 17.40
N LEU A 163 -9.75 -5.12 16.83
CA LEU A 163 -9.42 -6.49 16.46
C LEU A 163 -8.70 -7.16 17.64
N GLN A 164 -9.45 -7.85 18.50
CA GLN A 164 -8.92 -8.48 19.71
C GLN A 164 -8.06 -9.70 19.33
N GLY A 165 -6.86 -9.81 19.90
CA GLY A 165 -5.89 -10.87 19.57
C GLY A 165 -4.91 -10.50 18.45
N SER A 166 -5.10 -9.36 17.78
CA SER A 166 -4.22 -8.89 16.70
C SER A 166 -2.90 -8.27 17.19
N GLU A 167 -2.74 -8.04 18.50
CA GLU A 167 -1.49 -7.54 19.09
C GLU A 167 -0.30 -8.47 18.84
N GLN A 168 -0.55 -9.76 18.57
CA GLN A 168 0.46 -10.75 18.22
C GLN A 168 0.63 -10.95 16.71
N PHE A 169 -0.19 -10.31 15.86
CA PHE A 169 -0.18 -10.58 14.42
C PHE A 169 1.10 -10.06 13.72
N ALA A 170 1.52 -8.84 14.04
CA ALA A 170 2.80 -8.30 13.58
C ALA A 170 3.92 -8.74 14.52
N GLU A 171 4.34 -10.01 14.46
CA GLU A 171 5.42 -10.54 15.30
C GLU A 171 6.76 -9.85 14.93
N PRO A 172 7.64 -9.52 15.92
CA PRO A 172 8.92 -8.87 15.66
C PRO A 172 9.82 -9.59 14.65
N ASP A 173 9.73 -10.92 14.59
CA ASP A 173 10.56 -11.78 13.74
C ASP A 173 9.89 -12.16 12.40
N LYS A 174 8.67 -11.67 12.15
CA LYS A 174 7.89 -11.91 10.92
C LYS A 174 7.45 -10.56 10.31
N PRO A 175 8.37 -9.79 9.70
CA PRO A 175 8.05 -8.45 9.21
C PRO A 175 7.13 -8.46 7.99
N ALA A 176 7.03 -9.59 7.27
CA ALA A 176 6.19 -9.70 6.10
C ALA A 176 4.72 -9.87 6.47
N LEU A 177 3.92 -8.87 6.12
CA LEU A 177 2.49 -8.87 6.33
C LEU A 177 1.79 -8.07 5.25
N THR A 178 0.51 -8.36 5.05
CA THR A 178 -0.36 -7.58 4.17
C THR A 178 -1.70 -7.34 4.82
N PHE A 179 -2.29 -6.17 4.58
CA PHE A 179 -3.71 -5.97 4.76
C PHE A 179 -4.32 -5.28 3.56
N CYS A 180 -5.60 -5.54 3.29
CA CYS A 180 -6.39 -4.77 2.35
C CYS A 180 -7.79 -4.49 2.89
N LEU A 181 -8.43 -3.45 2.36
CA LEU A 181 -9.77 -3.02 2.70
C LEU A 181 -10.28 -2.04 1.65
N TRP A 182 -11.60 -1.93 1.55
CA TRP A 182 -12.27 -0.84 0.84
C TRP A 182 -12.67 0.23 1.84
N VAL A 183 -12.47 1.50 1.48
CA VAL A 183 -12.73 2.64 2.36
C VAL A 183 -13.48 3.71 1.61
N ARG A 184 -14.54 4.25 2.23
CA ARG A 184 -15.23 5.45 1.80
C ARG A 184 -15.08 6.52 2.87
N VAL A 185 -14.24 7.52 2.61
CA VAL A 185 -13.99 8.63 3.54
C VAL A 185 -15.09 9.68 3.36
N ALA A 186 -15.72 10.13 4.43
CA ALA A 186 -16.80 11.12 4.35
C ALA A 186 -16.28 12.49 3.87
N ALA A 187 -17.06 13.21 3.06
CA ALA A 187 -16.69 14.54 2.51
C ALA A 187 -16.44 15.65 3.55
N ASN A 188 -16.86 15.45 4.80
CA ASN A 188 -16.65 16.38 5.90
C ASN A 188 -15.82 15.75 7.03
N PRO A 189 -14.56 15.35 6.77
CA PRO A 189 -13.74 14.74 7.80
C PRO A 189 -13.49 15.75 8.93
N PRO A 190 -13.43 15.30 10.19
CA PRO A 190 -13.29 16.17 11.37
C PRO A 190 -11.94 16.91 11.48
N GLY A 191 -11.04 16.75 10.50
CA GLY A 191 -9.73 17.38 10.47
C GLY A 191 -8.65 16.61 11.23
N GLY A 192 -7.42 17.14 11.24
CA GLY A 192 -6.26 16.47 11.83
C GLY A 192 -5.74 15.33 10.96
N ASP A 193 -5.53 14.17 11.57
CA ASP A 193 -4.99 12.95 10.96
C ASP A 193 -5.73 11.69 11.45
N PRO A 194 -7.04 11.57 11.15
CA PRO A 194 -7.83 10.43 11.60
C PRO A 194 -7.33 9.11 11.02
N VAL A 195 -7.50 8.05 11.78
CA VAL A 195 -6.94 6.72 11.51
C VAL A 195 -8.00 5.83 10.85
N ILE A 196 -7.70 5.28 9.68
CA ILE A 196 -8.51 4.21 9.08
C ILE A 196 -8.25 2.91 9.84
N ILE A 197 -6.99 2.50 9.89
CA ILE A 197 -6.53 1.28 10.56
C ILE A 197 -5.11 1.44 11.11
N GLY A 198 -4.84 0.88 12.28
CA GLY A 198 -3.46 0.71 12.75
C GLY A 198 -3.34 0.23 14.18
N ASN A 199 -2.10 0.05 14.63
CA ASN A 199 -1.77 -0.53 15.93
C ASN A 199 -0.78 0.32 16.75
N LYS A 200 -0.42 1.51 16.29
CA LYS A 200 0.54 2.41 16.94
C LYS A 200 -0.14 3.37 17.92
N ASP A 201 0.57 3.83 18.94
CA ASP A 201 0.19 5.02 19.70
C ASP A 201 0.60 6.27 18.89
N TRP A 202 -0.36 6.82 18.15
CA TRP A 202 -0.14 7.79 17.09
C TRP A 202 0.16 9.20 17.60
N ARG A 203 0.08 9.41 18.93
CA ARG A 203 0.55 10.65 19.57
C ARG A 203 2.05 10.92 19.33
N ASP A 204 2.81 9.88 18.96
CA ASP A 204 4.17 10.02 18.43
C ASP A 204 4.39 9.05 17.26
N GLY A 205 4.56 9.59 16.06
CA GLY A 205 4.79 8.78 14.86
C GLY A 205 6.06 7.94 14.86
N LYS A 206 6.98 8.13 15.83
CA LYS A 206 8.19 7.31 16.00
C LYS A 206 7.94 6.04 16.83
N LYS A 207 6.80 5.94 17.53
CA LYS A 207 6.48 4.75 18.33
C LYS A 207 6.27 3.52 17.45
N PRO A 208 6.61 2.31 17.93
CA PRO A 208 6.37 1.06 17.21
C PRO A 208 4.95 0.91 16.65
N GLY A 209 4.83 0.23 15.52
CA GLY A 209 3.59 -0.02 14.79
C GLY A 209 3.46 0.79 13.51
N PHE A 210 2.25 0.76 12.96
CA PHE A 210 1.85 1.53 11.77
C PHE A 210 0.47 2.17 11.95
N ILE A 211 0.18 3.16 11.09
CA ILE A 211 -1.12 3.82 10.95
C ILE A 211 -1.36 4.10 9.46
N LEU A 212 -2.51 3.70 8.95
CA LEU A 212 -3.08 4.24 7.72
C LEU A 212 -4.05 5.37 8.07
N THR A 213 -3.70 6.60 7.71
CA THR A 213 -4.53 7.80 7.94
C THR A 213 -5.56 7.98 6.83
N SER A 214 -6.64 8.72 7.07
CA SER A 214 -7.73 8.93 6.11
C SER A 214 -7.66 10.24 5.32
N ALA A 215 -7.29 11.35 5.96
CA ALA A 215 -7.32 12.67 5.35
C ALA A 215 -6.26 13.59 5.98
N ARG A 216 -5.02 13.09 6.10
CA ARG A 216 -3.90 13.85 6.64
C ARG A 216 -3.33 14.77 5.56
N LYS A 217 -3.18 16.05 5.85
CA LYS A 217 -2.45 16.98 4.99
C LYS A 217 -0.95 16.89 5.29
N MET A 218 -0.19 16.31 4.36
CA MET A 218 1.28 16.32 4.43
C MET A 218 1.83 17.71 4.09
N GLU A 219 3.03 18.02 4.58
CA GLU A 219 3.66 19.33 4.43
C GLU A 219 3.82 19.75 2.95
N SER A 220 4.15 18.80 2.09
CA SER A 220 4.33 19.02 0.65
C SER A 220 3.05 18.89 -0.19
N ALA A 221 1.93 18.49 0.42
CA ALA A 221 0.70 18.16 -0.30
C ALA A 221 -0.25 19.36 -0.42
N SER A 222 -0.81 19.56 -1.61
CA SER A 222 -1.83 20.57 -1.86
C SER A 222 -3.16 20.20 -1.19
N LEU A 223 -3.51 18.92 -1.17
CA LEU A 223 -4.74 18.38 -0.61
C LEU A 223 -4.44 17.36 0.50
N PRO A 224 -5.36 17.18 1.48
CA PRO A 224 -5.29 16.07 2.41
C PRO A 224 -5.42 14.73 1.69
N GLY A 225 -4.79 13.70 2.24
CA GLY A 225 -4.89 12.37 1.66
C GLY A 225 -4.62 11.22 2.64
N VAL A 226 -4.65 10.01 2.10
CA VAL A 226 -4.34 8.78 2.84
C VAL A 226 -2.83 8.59 2.87
N CYS A 227 -2.28 8.47 4.08
CA CYS A 227 -0.85 8.28 4.30
C CYS A 227 -0.62 7.05 5.19
N LEU A 228 0.39 6.26 4.86
CA LEU A 228 0.94 5.24 5.74
C LEU A 228 2.08 5.83 6.57
N ASN A 229 1.99 5.69 7.89
CA ASN A 229 3.11 5.90 8.79
C ASN A 229 3.53 4.55 9.41
N TYR A 230 4.83 4.29 9.50
CA TYR A 230 5.37 3.17 10.29
C TYR A 230 6.69 3.54 10.95
N ALA A 231 6.98 2.92 12.09
CA ALA A 231 8.23 3.14 12.82
C ALA A 231 9.38 2.31 12.25
N ARG A 232 10.60 2.79 12.47
CA ARG A 232 11.85 2.16 12.04
C ARG A 232 12.87 2.20 13.17
N SER A 233 13.75 1.21 13.23
CA SER A 233 14.84 1.16 14.22
C SER A 233 16.12 1.88 13.77
N GLY A 234 16.23 2.28 12.50
CA GLY A 234 17.39 3.00 11.96
C GLY A 234 17.42 4.49 12.28
N GLU A 235 18.38 5.20 11.67
CA GLU A 235 18.62 6.64 11.87
C GLU A 235 17.40 7.51 11.56
N ILE A 236 16.61 7.11 10.58
CA ILE A 236 15.32 7.69 10.26
C ILE A 236 14.26 6.87 11.03
N PRO A 237 13.73 7.36 12.17
CA PRO A 237 12.97 6.53 13.11
C PRO A 237 11.53 6.23 12.67
N ARG A 238 11.10 6.77 11.51
CA ARG A 238 9.79 6.53 10.93
C ARG A 238 9.77 6.87 9.45
N ILE A 239 8.81 6.30 8.73
CA ILE A 239 8.45 6.73 7.38
C ILE A 239 7.04 7.32 7.40
N ASP A 240 6.86 8.38 6.61
CA ASP A 240 5.59 9.00 6.27
C ASP A 240 5.41 8.86 4.75
N MET A 241 4.72 7.80 4.31
CA MET A 241 4.47 7.50 2.91
C MET A 241 3.08 7.97 2.49
N GLY A 242 2.98 8.71 1.39
CA GLY A 242 1.74 9.34 0.93
C GLY A 242 1.97 10.79 0.52
N PRO A 243 0.90 11.57 0.30
CA PRO A 243 -0.49 11.11 0.34
C PRO A 243 -0.93 10.48 -0.98
N PHE A 244 -1.86 9.54 -0.90
CA PHE A 244 -2.82 9.32 -1.98
C PHE A 244 -4.00 10.27 -1.81
N ASP A 245 -4.47 10.89 -2.89
CA ASP A 245 -5.63 11.78 -2.87
C ASP A 245 -6.87 11.03 -2.40
N VAL A 246 -7.71 11.69 -1.61
CA VAL A 246 -8.98 11.12 -1.12
C VAL A 246 -10.10 11.41 -2.11
N GLU A 247 -10.81 10.36 -2.51
CA GLU A 247 -12.08 10.45 -3.22
C GLU A 247 -13.21 10.44 -2.21
N TYR A 248 -13.59 11.63 -1.73
CA TYR A 248 -14.62 11.76 -0.72
C TYR A 248 -15.95 11.16 -1.19
N ASP A 249 -16.67 10.53 -0.26
CA ASP A 249 -17.95 9.83 -0.45
C ASP A 249 -17.92 8.74 -1.53
N SER A 250 -16.74 8.31 -1.96
CA SER A 250 -16.52 7.25 -2.95
C SER A 250 -15.70 6.11 -2.35
N TRP A 251 -15.94 4.89 -2.81
CA TRP A 251 -15.14 3.73 -2.40
C TRP A 251 -13.79 3.73 -3.11
N SER A 252 -12.72 3.70 -2.33
CA SER A 252 -11.37 3.41 -2.83
C SER A 252 -10.83 2.13 -2.17
N PHE A 253 -10.10 1.32 -2.93
CA PHE A 253 -9.40 0.16 -2.42
C PHE A 253 -8.04 0.58 -1.87
N TYR A 254 -7.69 0.13 -0.67
CA TYR A 254 -6.36 0.30 -0.11
C TYR A 254 -5.75 -1.05 0.27
N ALA A 255 -4.47 -1.20 -0.01
CA ALA A 255 -3.69 -2.31 0.50
C ALA A 255 -2.32 -1.82 0.96
N VAL A 256 -1.77 -2.46 1.99
CA VAL A 256 -0.41 -2.23 2.45
C VAL A 256 0.28 -3.58 2.58
N THR A 257 1.47 -3.68 2.00
CA THR A 257 2.32 -4.86 2.07
C THR A 257 3.69 -4.47 2.61
N PHE A 258 4.08 -5.05 3.74
CA PHE A 258 5.48 -5.12 4.14
C PHE A 258 6.05 -6.40 3.55
N SER A 259 7.07 -6.28 2.70
CA SER A 259 7.62 -7.40 1.94
C SER A 259 8.85 -8.02 2.59
N ASP A 260 9.11 -9.29 2.28
CA ASP A 260 10.35 -9.99 2.65
C ASP A 260 11.61 -9.33 2.05
N GLU A 261 11.44 -8.46 1.04
CA GLU A 261 12.51 -7.68 0.41
C GLU A 261 12.90 -6.42 1.21
N GLY A 262 12.25 -6.17 2.36
CA GLY A 262 12.48 -4.96 3.15
C GLY A 262 11.86 -3.71 2.52
N VAL A 263 10.74 -3.85 1.81
CA VAL A 263 10.02 -2.72 1.20
C VAL A 263 8.57 -2.71 1.65
N ALA A 264 8.08 -1.54 2.05
CA ALA A 264 6.68 -1.27 2.26
C ALA A 264 6.06 -0.77 0.95
N TYR A 265 4.96 -1.38 0.52
CA TYR A 265 4.13 -0.91 -0.59
C TYR A 265 2.79 -0.48 -0.04
N MET A 266 2.29 0.67 -0.50
CA MET A 266 0.93 1.13 -0.26
C MET A 266 0.25 1.29 -1.61
N TYR A 267 -0.94 0.71 -1.75
CA TYR A 267 -1.72 0.72 -2.99
C TYR A 267 -3.01 1.52 -2.81
N GLN A 268 -3.44 2.18 -3.89
CA GLN A 268 -4.77 2.78 -4.00
C GLN A 268 -5.42 2.34 -5.32
N GLY A 269 -6.55 1.66 -5.24
CA GLY A 269 -7.44 1.41 -6.36
C GLY A 269 -8.59 2.41 -6.39
N ARG A 270 -8.88 2.99 -7.56
CA ARG A 270 -9.91 4.03 -7.75
C ARG A 270 -11.00 3.59 -8.71
N ASP A 271 -12.09 4.35 -8.82
CA ASP A 271 -13.16 4.02 -9.77
C ASP A 271 -12.72 4.12 -11.26
N ASP A 272 -11.64 4.85 -11.54
CA ASP A 272 -11.01 4.99 -12.86
C ASP A 272 -10.38 3.69 -13.44
N GLY A 273 -10.24 2.64 -12.62
CA GLY A 273 -9.70 1.34 -13.03
C GLY A 273 -8.20 1.20 -12.88
N HIS A 274 -7.53 2.23 -12.37
CA HIS A 274 -6.11 2.19 -12.07
C HIS A 274 -5.86 1.72 -10.64
N LEU A 275 -4.74 1.01 -10.48
CA LEU A 275 -4.17 0.63 -9.19
C LEU A 275 -2.82 1.33 -9.08
N TYR A 276 -2.80 2.39 -8.28
CA TYR A 276 -1.61 3.17 -7.97
C TYR A 276 -0.85 2.53 -6.82
N TRP A 277 0.46 2.77 -6.74
CA TRP A 277 1.24 2.37 -5.57
C TRP A 277 2.35 3.38 -5.26
N LEU A 278 2.67 3.47 -3.99
CA LEU A 278 3.88 4.09 -3.45
C LEU A 278 4.70 3.01 -2.75
N CYS A 279 6.01 3.19 -2.69
CA CYS A 279 6.88 2.34 -1.88
C CYS A 279 7.96 3.13 -1.14
N ASP A 280 8.41 2.55 -0.03
CA ASP A 280 9.53 3.05 0.75
C ASP A 280 10.23 1.90 1.49
N ARG A 281 11.42 2.17 2.02
CA ARG A 281 12.30 1.23 2.72
C ARG A 281 11.69 0.79 4.06
N ALA A 282 11.74 -0.50 4.31
CA ALA A 282 11.13 -1.12 5.49
C ALA A 282 11.98 -2.28 6.05
N GLU A 283 13.25 -2.39 5.65
CA GLU A 283 14.20 -3.40 6.15
C GLU A 283 14.35 -3.45 7.67
N ASP A 284 14.10 -2.32 8.34
CA ASP A 284 14.21 -2.08 9.77
C ASP A 284 12.88 -1.59 10.38
N ALA A 285 11.75 -1.92 9.72
CA ALA A 285 10.43 -1.56 10.21
C ALA A 285 10.11 -2.25 11.54
N VAL A 286 9.56 -1.48 12.49
CA VAL A 286 9.17 -1.97 13.82
C VAL A 286 7.64 -1.98 13.89
N LEU A 287 7.03 -3.09 13.48
CA LEU A 287 5.58 -3.21 13.33
C LEU A 287 4.87 -3.75 14.58
N HIS A 288 5.60 -4.46 15.44
CA HIS A 288 5.07 -4.94 16.72
C HIS A 288 4.97 -3.81 17.73
N SER A 289 3.76 -3.36 18.03
CA SER A 289 3.51 -2.33 19.05
C SER A 289 3.10 -2.90 20.42
N GLY A 290 2.76 -4.19 20.47
CA GLY A 290 2.10 -4.81 21.62
C GLY A 290 0.65 -4.35 21.84
N MET A 291 0.09 -3.55 20.93
CA MET A 291 -1.29 -3.07 21.00
C MET A 291 -2.16 -3.72 19.92
N PRO A 292 -3.45 -3.91 20.20
CA PRO A 292 -4.39 -4.43 19.21
C PRO A 292 -4.60 -3.43 18.08
N TRP A 293 -4.87 -3.96 16.90
CA TRP A 293 -5.23 -3.18 15.73
C TRP A 293 -6.64 -2.64 15.91
N HIS A 294 -6.81 -1.38 15.52
CA HIS A 294 -8.09 -0.69 15.57
C HIS A 294 -8.47 -0.21 14.17
N LEU A 295 -9.77 -0.20 13.89
CA LEU A 295 -10.36 0.57 12.82
C LEU A 295 -10.99 1.83 13.40
N GLY A 296 -10.72 2.99 12.80
CA GLY A 296 -11.20 4.30 13.25
C GLY A 296 -10.42 4.93 14.40
N GLN A 297 -9.47 4.22 15.00
CA GLN A 297 -8.60 4.69 16.08
C GLN A 297 -7.17 4.19 15.93
N ASP A 298 -6.26 4.81 16.68
CA ASP A 298 -4.91 4.32 16.86
C ASP A 298 -4.87 3.09 17.80
N GLY A 299 -3.72 2.45 17.94
CA GLY A 299 -3.56 1.26 18.79
C GLY A 299 -3.88 1.49 20.27
N SER A 300 -3.85 2.75 20.74
CA SER A 300 -4.19 3.09 22.12
C SER A 300 -5.69 3.16 22.38
N GLY A 301 -6.51 3.26 21.31
CA GLY A 301 -7.96 3.49 21.38
C GLY A 301 -8.34 4.86 21.96
N LYS A 302 -7.40 5.82 21.99
CA LYS A 302 -7.56 7.14 22.64
C LYS A 302 -7.12 8.29 21.74
N TYR A 303 -7.06 8.06 20.43
CA TYR A 303 -6.61 9.10 19.52
C TYR A 303 -7.67 10.18 19.36
N LYS A 304 -7.27 11.44 19.55
CA LYS A 304 -8.21 12.57 19.65
C LYS A 304 -8.93 12.91 18.34
N PHE A 305 -8.36 12.54 17.18
CA PHE A 305 -8.99 12.81 15.89
C PHE A 305 -9.78 11.57 15.43
N PRO A 306 -11.12 11.65 15.43
CA PRO A 306 -11.96 10.51 15.13
C PRO A 306 -12.07 10.30 13.63
N PHE A 307 -12.19 9.04 13.19
CA PHE A 307 -12.47 8.74 11.80
C PHE A 307 -13.97 8.89 11.50
N ARG A 308 -14.27 9.42 10.31
CA ARG A 308 -15.62 9.44 9.76
C ARG A 308 -15.61 8.83 8.36
N GLY A 309 -16.25 7.68 8.22
CA GLY A 309 -16.33 6.97 6.95
C GLY A 309 -16.81 5.54 7.12
N ASP A 310 -16.68 4.81 6.03
CA ASP A 310 -17.11 3.42 5.93
C ASP A 310 -15.94 2.54 5.50
N ILE A 311 -15.92 1.31 6.02
CA ILE A 311 -14.90 0.30 5.74
C ILE A 311 -15.59 -1.00 5.35
N ASP A 312 -15.08 -1.67 4.33
CA ASP A 312 -15.60 -2.94 3.84
C ASP A 312 -14.46 -3.91 3.49
N ASP A 313 -14.74 -5.22 3.51
CA ASP A 313 -13.89 -6.31 3.02
C ASP A 313 -12.42 -6.25 3.54
N LEU A 314 -12.28 -6.14 4.87
CA LEU A 314 -10.98 -6.12 5.54
C LEU A 314 -10.38 -7.53 5.57
N ALA A 315 -9.14 -7.67 5.12
CA ALA A 315 -8.39 -8.91 5.23
C ALA A 315 -6.94 -8.69 5.69
N LEU A 316 -6.41 -9.65 6.44
CA LEU A 316 -5.07 -9.65 7.02
C LEU A 316 -4.32 -10.93 6.63
N TRP A 317 -3.09 -10.79 6.13
CA TRP A 317 -2.19 -11.90 5.83
C TRP A 317 -0.89 -11.83 6.61
N SER A 318 -0.45 -12.94 7.20
CA SER A 318 0.87 -13.16 7.81
C SER A 318 1.98 -13.36 6.77
N ARG A 319 1.80 -12.80 5.56
CA ARG A 319 2.77 -12.81 4.47
C ARG A 319 2.64 -11.57 3.59
N ALA A 320 3.66 -11.34 2.78
CA ALA A 320 3.61 -10.36 1.71
C ALA A 320 2.80 -10.88 0.52
N LEU A 321 1.72 -10.20 0.16
CA LEU A 321 1.05 -10.41 -1.12
C LEU A 321 1.85 -9.72 -2.23
N SER A 322 1.97 -10.38 -3.38
CA SER A 322 2.56 -9.80 -4.58
C SER A 322 1.66 -8.73 -5.19
N SER A 323 2.24 -7.81 -5.98
CA SER A 323 1.46 -6.83 -6.75
C SER A 323 0.43 -7.47 -7.71
N LYS A 324 0.64 -8.71 -8.14
CA LYS A 324 -0.33 -9.46 -8.96
C LYS A 324 -1.52 -9.92 -8.13
N GLU A 325 -1.28 -10.44 -6.93
CA GLU A 325 -2.35 -10.82 -5.99
C GLU A 325 -3.17 -9.60 -5.56
N ILE A 326 -2.52 -8.49 -5.20
CA ILE A 326 -3.22 -7.23 -4.88
C ILE A 326 -4.06 -6.74 -6.06
N ARG A 327 -3.52 -6.78 -7.29
CA ARG A 327 -4.28 -6.42 -8.49
C ARG A 327 -5.47 -7.34 -8.71
N ALA A 328 -5.31 -8.65 -8.50
CA ALA A 328 -6.40 -9.60 -8.64
C ALA A 328 -7.55 -9.32 -7.67
N VAL A 329 -7.24 -9.03 -6.39
CA VAL A 329 -8.25 -8.65 -5.38
C VAL A 329 -8.99 -7.38 -5.81
N TYR A 330 -8.25 -6.34 -6.19
CA TYR A 330 -8.85 -5.07 -6.63
C TYR A 330 -9.71 -5.22 -7.90
N GLU A 331 -9.24 -5.93 -8.92
CA GLU A 331 -9.98 -6.13 -10.17
C GLU A 331 -11.23 -7.00 -9.99
N ALA A 332 -11.20 -7.96 -9.07
CA ALA A 332 -12.38 -8.73 -8.67
C ALA A 332 -13.39 -7.84 -7.95
N GLY A 333 -12.93 -7.00 -7.02
CA GLY A 333 -13.79 -6.07 -6.33
C GLY A 333 -14.48 -5.07 -7.28
N ARG A 334 -13.77 -4.58 -8.30
CA ARG A 334 -14.38 -3.77 -9.37
C ARG A 334 -15.48 -4.50 -10.15
N LYS A 335 -15.50 -5.83 -10.13
CA LYS A 335 -16.53 -6.67 -10.75
C LYS A 335 -17.64 -7.05 -9.76
N GLY A 336 -17.64 -6.47 -8.56
CA GLY A 336 -18.63 -6.71 -7.51
C GLY A 336 -18.39 -7.98 -6.70
N MET A 337 -17.18 -8.54 -6.72
CA MET A 337 -16.81 -9.74 -5.96
C MET A 337 -16.12 -9.36 -4.66
N GLU A 338 -16.55 -9.96 -3.56
CA GLU A 338 -15.88 -9.85 -2.25
C GLU A 338 -14.61 -10.72 -2.25
N LEU A 339 -13.71 -10.54 -1.28
CA LEU A 339 -12.58 -11.45 -1.15
C LEU A 339 -13.04 -12.91 -0.99
N ALA A 340 -14.16 -13.15 -0.30
CA ALA A 340 -14.77 -14.48 -0.14
C ALA A 340 -14.89 -15.26 -1.46
N ASP A 341 -15.26 -14.58 -2.55
CA ASP A 341 -15.45 -15.18 -3.87
C ASP A 341 -14.13 -15.65 -4.50
N LEU A 342 -13.02 -15.00 -4.14
CA LEU A 342 -11.67 -15.37 -4.57
C LEU A 342 -11.05 -16.46 -3.69
N LEU A 343 -11.64 -16.71 -2.52
CA LEU A 343 -11.21 -17.75 -1.58
C LEU A 343 -11.99 -19.06 -1.80
N GLN A 344 -12.73 -19.24 -2.89
CA GLN A 344 -13.41 -20.52 -3.15
C GLN A 344 -12.43 -21.57 -3.66
#